data_AF-A0A143Z1V6-F1
#
_entry.id   AF-A0A143Z1V6-F1
#
_cell.length_a   1.000
_cell.length_b   1.000
_cell.length_c   1.000
_cell.angle_alpha   90.00
_cell.angle_beta   90.00
_cell.angle_gamma   90.00
#
_symmetry.space_group_name_H-M   'P 1'
#
loop_
_entity.id
_entity.type
_entity.pdbx_description
1 polymer ?
#
loop_
_entity_poly.entity_id
_entity_poly.type
_entity_poly.pdbx_seq_one_letter_code
_entity_poly.pdbx_strand_id
1 'polypeptide(L)'
;MFYEMMIEKNFSTGLNTRMIWIEENSTFEQLHQQVLEAFKEISPRNHSFRIIRSNGKKQSGTTIQQQSFTDQADADPFDYNDESESTRLFADCLYEKDVVLKSYFKKTGDSAAYTSVQDSPNEYTLTLNKILSPAATILAQLNQIVDLSPERGESYDNLKEKLNSLTQLLGTSAEKTKTATSGPKPTQLYSFKITLEDVGVPVWRKVQVLSNSTFLELHKIIQILFDWQDEHLHDFIIQKSNGIRQKNVTIESADSDPTFANFFFKDEQTSYTEEEEHLHDHFVVEKDHARYTYDFGDDWRHKIVLEKILQPAEGMVYPVCTAAKNDAPYEDSRHEVLHGELSLLNSNAKAIVADVNAELARRMHRKKTSRTKK
;
A
#
# COMPACT_ATOMS: atom_id res chain seq x y z
N MET A 1 -2.45 3.47 16.66
CA MET A 1 -2.62 2.23 15.87
C MET A 1 -3.05 1.11 16.79
N PHE A 2 -3.64 0.05 16.25
CA PHE A 2 -4.03 -1.15 16.99
C PHE A 2 -3.19 -2.33 16.54
N TYR A 3 -2.93 -3.25 17.45
CA TYR A 3 -2.32 -4.53 17.17
C TYR A 3 -3.40 -5.59 17.06
N GLU A 4 -3.40 -6.29 15.93
CA GLU A 4 -4.07 -7.57 15.80
C GLU A 4 -3.10 -8.63 16.32
N MET A 5 -3.41 -9.20 17.49
CA MET A 5 -2.57 -10.21 18.14
C MET A 5 -3.24 -11.57 18.09
N MET A 6 -2.47 -12.57 17.69
CA MET A 6 -2.84 -13.97 17.77
C MET A 6 -2.38 -14.53 19.11
N ILE A 7 -3.31 -15.09 19.87
CA ILE A 7 -3.06 -15.76 21.14
C ILE A 7 -3.26 -17.25 20.94
N GLU A 8 -2.21 -18.03 21.14
CA GLU A 8 -2.25 -19.49 21.10
C GLU A 8 -2.10 -20.02 22.51
N LYS A 9 -3.13 -20.71 23.03
CA LYS A 9 -3.04 -21.41 24.30
C LYS A 9 -2.58 -22.85 24.06
N ASN A 10 -1.48 -23.23 24.71
CA ASN A 10 -0.92 -24.58 24.60
C ASN A 10 -1.68 -25.54 25.53
N PHE A 11 -2.54 -26.40 24.98
CA PHE A 11 -3.13 -27.53 25.73
C PHE A 11 -2.45 -28.85 25.38
N SER A 12 -2.57 -29.83 26.26
CA SER A 12 -2.18 -31.21 26.02
C SER A 12 -3.03 -31.92 24.95
N THR A 13 -4.18 -31.37 24.57
CA THR A 13 -5.17 -32.00 23.66
C THR A 13 -5.45 -31.22 22.36
N GLY A 14 -4.75 -30.10 22.12
CA GLY A 14 -4.88 -29.30 20.89
C GLY A 14 -4.52 -27.82 21.06
N LEU A 15 -4.35 -27.09 19.96
CA LEU A 15 -4.11 -25.65 19.97
C LEU A 15 -5.44 -24.90 19.95
N ASN A 16 -5.64 -23.98 20.90
CA ASN A 16 -6.79 -23.06 20.89
C ASN A 16 -6.28 -21.66 20.60
N THR A 17 -6.66 -21.14 19.43
CA THR A 17 -6.20 -19.84 18.95
C THR A 17 -7.33 -18.81 19.02
N ARG A 18 -7.04 -17.64 19.58
CA ARG A 18 -7.92 -16.48 19.62
C ARG A 18 -7.23 -15.27 19.02
N MET A 19 -8.00 -14.42 18.35
CA MET A 19 -7.54 -13.13 17.86
C MET A 19 -8.07 -12.04 18.79
N ILE A 20 -7.21 -11.11 19.20
CA ILE A 20 -7.59 -9.92 19.95
C ILE A 20 -7.07 -8.66 19.25
N TRP A 21 -7.72 -7.54 19.54
CA TRP A 21 -7.33 -6.21 19.06
C TRP A 21 -7.08 -5.30 20.25
N ILE A 22 -5.87 -4.72 20.32
CA ILE A 22 -5.44 -3.86 21.44
C ILE A 22 -4.70 -2.63 20.92
N GLU A 23 -4.76 -1.50 21.61
CA GLU A 23 -4.05 -0.28 21.18
C GLU A 23 -2.53 -0.43 21.35
N GLU A 24 -1.75 0.16 20.44
CA GLU A 24 -0.27 0.07 20.51
C GLU A 24 0.33 0.74 21.76
N ASN A 25 -0.37 1.76 22.29
CA ASN A 25 0.02 2.48 23.49
C ASN A 25 -0.50 1.82 24.76
N SER A 26 -1.25 0.72 24.65
CA SER A 26 -1.70 -0.03 25.80
C SER A 26 -0.54 -0.60 26.60
N THR A 27 -0.79 -0.84 27.88
CA THR A 27 0.16 -1.45 28.80
C THR A 27 0.07 -2.98 28.75
N PHE A 28 1.07 -3.67 29.31
CA PHE A 28 1.00 -5.13 29.44
C PHE A 28 -0.11 -5.56 30.42
N GLU A 29 -0.51 -4.71 31.37
CA GLU A 29 -1.69 -4.94 32.22
C GLU A 29 -2.98 -4.99 31.39
N GLN A 30 -3.15 -4.06 30.45
CA GLN A 30 -4.32 -4.05 29.56
C GLN A 30 -4.32 -5.26 28.62
N LEU A 31 -3.14 -5.69 28.16
CA LEU A 31 -3.00 -6.93 27.39
C LEU A 31 -3.38 -8.15 28.21
N HIS A 32 -2.97 -8.21 29.48
CA HIS A 32 -3.37 -9.27 30.41
C HIS A 32 -4.90 -9.38 30.52
N GLN A 33 -5.60 -8.26 30.73
CA GLN A 33 -7.07 -8.25 30.81
C GLN A 33 -7.74 -8.76 29.53
N GLN A 34 -7.24 -8.37 28.36
CA GLN A 34 -7.75 -8.85 27.06
C GLN A 34 -7.56 -10.36 26.87
N VAL A 35 -6.43 -10.92 27.34
CA VAL A 35 -6.19 -12.38 27.30
C VAL A 35 -7.21 -13.11 28.17
N LEU A 36 -7.50 -12.61 29.38
CA LEU A 36 -8.49 -13.21 30.27
C LEU A 36 -9.90 -13.17 29.66
N GLU A 37 -10.30 -12.04 29.09
CA GLU A 37 -11.60 -11.88 28.45
C GLU A 37 -11.76 -12.82 27.25
N ALA A 38 -10.74 -12.93 26.38
CA ALA A 38 -10.77 -13.76 25.19
C ALA A 38 -10.94 -15.27 25.48
N PHE A 39 -10.41 -15.73 26.60
CA PHE A 39 -10.51 -17.13 27.04
C PHE A 39 -11.56 -17.36 28.13
N LYS A 40 -12.26 -16.30 28.57
CA LYS A 40 -13.22 -16.32 29.69
C LYS A 40 -12.61 -16.90 30.98
N GLU A 41 -11.38 -16.49 31.28
CA GLU A 41 -10.63 -16.97 32.43
C GLU A 41 -10.74 -16.03 33.64
N ILE A 42 -10.63 -16.60 34.83
CA ILE A 42 -10.58 -15.84 36.09
C ILE A 42 -9.18 -15.25 36.24
N SER A 43 -9.08 -14.05 36.84
CA SER A 43 -7.79 -13.42 37.11
C SER A 43 -6.86 -14.36 37.93
N PRO A 44 -5.64 -14.64 37.46
CA PRO A 44 -4.71 -15.55 38.11
C PRO A 44 -4.10 -14.94 39.36
N ARG A 45 -3.43 -15.77 40.18
CA ARG A 45 -2.72 -15.29 41.37
C ARG A 45 -1.47 -14.50 41.00
N ASN A 46 -0.74 -14.98 39.99
CA ASN A 46 0.45 -14.34 39.45
C ASN A 46 0.49 -14.56 37.93
N HIS A 47 1.00 -13.58 37.20
CA HIS A 47 1.32 -13.73 35.79
C HIS A 47 2.57 -12.96 35.38
N SER A 48 3.13 -13.34 34.23
CA SER A 48 4.27 -12.63 33.63
C SER A 48 4.29 -12.77 32.12
N PHE A 49 4.98 -11.84 31.47
CA PHE A 49 5.26 -11.87 30.05
C PHE A 49 6.77 -11.99 29.83
N ARG A 50 7.19 -12.88 28.92
CA ARG A 50 8.57 -13.00 28.47
C ARG A 50 8.64 -12.68 26.99
N ILE A 51 9.43 -11.68 26.61
CA ILE A 51 9.58 -11.30 25.21
C ILE A 51 10.46 -12.34 24.50
N ILE A 52 9.95 -12.95 23.43
CA ILE A 52 10.67 -13.96 22.63
C ILE A 52 11.29 -13.29 21.39
N ARG A 53 10.54 -12.42 20.71
CA ARG A 53 11.01 -11.65 19.55
C ARG A 53 10.54 -10.20 19.63
N SER A 54 11.45 -9.28 19.35
CA SER A 54 11.16 -7.85 19.23
C SER A 54 11.95 -7.24 18.09
N ASN A 55 11.28 -6.41 17.28
CA ASN A 55 11.82 -5.80 16.06
C ASN A 55 12.45 -6.83 15.10
N GLY A 56 11.84 -8.02 15.00
CA GLY A 56 12.27 -9.13 14.15
C GLY A 56 13.46 -9.94 14.69
N LYS A 57 14.08 -9.52 15.80
CA LYS A 57 15.22 -10.22 16.43
C LYS A 57 14.76 -11.06 17.62
N LYS A 58 15.37 -12.22 17.84
CA LYS A 58 15.20 -12.99 19.07
C LYS A 58 15.72 -12.17 20.24
N GLN A 59 14.93 -12.09 21.30
CA GLN A 59 15.29 -11.45 22.56
C GLN A 59 15.52 -12.54 23.60
N SER A 60 16.52 -12.34 24.45
CA SER A 60 16.81 -13.22 25.58
C SER A 60 16.85 -12.39 26.86
N GLY A 61 15.98 -12.72 27.82
CA GLY A 61 16.10 -12.21 29.20
C GLY A 61 15.13 -11.09 29.60
N THR A 62 14.28 -10.56 28.71
CA THR A 62 13.29 -9.54 29.09
C THR A 62 12.02 -10.20 29.64
N THR A 63 11.74 -9.96 30.92
CA THR A 63 10.52 -10.43 31.59
C THR A 63 9.79 -9.24 32.21
N ILE A 64 8.48 -9.16 31.99
CA ILE A 64 7.57 -8.12 32.50
C ILE A 64 6.63 -8.80 33.50
N GLN A 65 6.53 -8.26 34.71
CA GLN A 65 5.81 -8.89 35.82
C GLN A 65 4.65 -8.03 36.30
N GLN A 66 3.67 -8.70 36.94
CA GLN A 66 2.59 -8.04 37.65
C GLN A 66 3.15 -7.17 38.80
N GLN A 67 2.60 -5.98 38.97
CA GLN A 67 2.97 -5.10 40.08
C GLN A 67 2.28 -5.58 41.36
N SER A 68 3.07 -5.98 42.37
CA SER A 68 2.53 -6.42 43.66
C SER A 68 1.98 -5.22 44.44
N PHE A 69 0.77 -5.33 45.00
CA PHE A 69 0.11 -4.27 45.77
C PHE A 69 0.74 -3.97 47.15
N THR A 70 1.98 -4.40 47.40
CA THR A 70 2.62 -4.36 48.72
C THR A 70 3.78 -3.36 48.83
N ASP A 71 3.72 -2.22 48.13
CA ASP A 71 4.62 -1.08 48.38
C ASP A 71 3.88 0.14 48.97
N GLN A 72 2.65 -0.06 49.45
CA GLN A 72 2.03 0.81 50.46
C GLN A 72 1.90 0.04 51.78
N ALA A 73 3.02 -0.39 52.33
CA ALA A 73 3.12 -0.60 53.76
C ALA A 73 3.62 0.71 54.36
N ASP A 74 2.87 1.22 55.32
CA ASP A 74 3.23 2.34 56.19
C ASP A 74 4.71 2.29 56.55
N ALA A 75 5.48 3.26 56.04
CA ALA A 75 6.78 3.56 56.61
C ALA A 75 6.53 4.26 57.96
N ASP A 76 6.42 3.44 59.01
CA ASP A 76 6.67 3.87 60.37
C ASP A 76 8.09 4.49 60.43
N PRO A 77 8.28 5.76 60.84
CA PRO A 77 9.57 6.45 60.71
C PRO A 77 10.67 5.94 61.66
N PHE A 78 10.45 4.85 62.39
CA PHE A 78 11.37 4.35 63.40
C PHE A 78 11.48 2.82 63.38
N ASP A 79 12.24 2.26 62.44
CA ASP A 79 13.02 1.05 62.75
C ASP A 79 14.32 1.00 61.95
N TYR A 80 15.43 1.13 62.67
CA TYR A 80 16.75 0.78 62.18
C TYR A 80 16.92 -0.72 62.45
N ASN A 81 17.03 -1.54 61.40
CA ASN A 81 17.85 -2.73 61.52
C ASN A 81 18.54 -3.14 60.22
N ASP A 82 19.82 -3.42 60.43
CA ASP A 82 20.89 -3.85 59.56
C ASP A 82 20.71 -5.31 59.11
N GLU A 83 21.51 -5.72 58.13
CA GLU A 83 21.71 -7.08 57.62
C GLU A 83 20.68 -7.64 56.62
N SER A 84 20.88 -7.32 55.34
CA SER A 84 21.11 -8.36 54.32
C SER A 84 21.61 -7.75 53.00
N GLU A 85 22.92 -7.54 52.93
CA GLU A 85 23.64 -7.56 51.66
C GLU A 85 23.47 -8.96 51.03
N SER A 86 22.42 -9.14 50.25
CA SER A 86 22.34 -10.19 49.25
C SER A 86 22.06 -9.54 47.90
N THR A 87 23.15 -9.35 47.18
CA THR A 87 23.30 -9.17 45.73
C THR A 87 22.04 -9.46 44.90
N ARG A 88 21.05 -8.57 44.94
CA ARG A 88 20.06 -8.47 43.87
C ARG A 88 20.74 -7.65 42.78
N LEU A 89 21.45 -8.37 41.92
CA LEU A 89 21.70 -7.93 40.55
C LEU A 89 20.44 -7.20 40.10
N PHE A 90 20.56 -5.89 39.87
CA PHE A 90 19.50 -5.05 39.31
C PHE A 90 19.17 -5.58 37.91
N ALA A 91 18.44 -6.69 37.84
CA ALA A 91 17.63 -7.01 36.69
C ALA A 91 16.53 -5.97 36.75
N ASP A 92 16.59 -4.98 35.86
CA ASP A 92 15.57 -3.94 35.75
C ASP A 92 14.18 -4.62 35.75
N CYS A 93 13.48 -4.55 36.89
CA CYS A 93 12.17 -5.15 37.03
C CYS A 93 11.20 -4.31 36.21
N LEU A 94 10.75 -4.85 35.09
CA LEU A 94 9.77 -4.21 34.23
C LEU A 94 8.37 -4.54 34.73
N TYR A 95 7.65 -3.54 35.21
CA TYR A 95 6.27 -3.70 35.68
C TYR A 95 5.28 -3.48 34.54
N GLU A 96 4.24 -4.30 34.50
CA GLU A 96 3.28 -4.32 33.40
C GLU A 96 2.51 -3.00 33.20
N LYS A 97 2.37 -2.18 34.24
CA LYS A 97 1.68 -0.88 34.19
C LYS A 97 2.52 0.20 33.51
N ASP A 98 3.84 0.12 33.68
CA ASP A 98 4.78 1.13 33.22
C ASP A 98 5.34 0.81 31.82
N VAL A 99 5.09 -0.40 31.34
CA VAL A 99 5.56 -0.86 30.03
C VAL A 99 4.43 -0.87 29.00
N VAL A 100 4.63 -0.09 27.94
CA VAL A 100 3.75 -0.04 26.76
C VAL A 100 4.12 -1.08 25.70
N LEU A 101 3.12 -1.60 25.00
CA LEU A 101 3.29 -2.65 23.99
C LEU A 101 4.22 -2.24 22.84
N LYS A 102 4.09 -1.01 22.33
CA LYS A 102 4.94 -0.48 21.25
C LYS A 102 6.45 -0.50 21.52
N SER A 103 6.87 -0.62 22.77
CA SER A 103 8.27 -0.75 23.14
C SER A 103 8.87 -2.07 22.62
N TYR A 104 8.05 -3.11 22.53
CA TYR A 104 8.48 -4.48 22.21
C TYR A 104 7.87 -5.02 20.91
N PHE A 105 6.62 -4.72 20.60
CA PHE A 105 5.96 -5.16 19.38
C PHE A 105 6.07 -4.07 18.31
N LYS A 106 6.97 -4.23 17.35
CA LYS A 106 7.26 -3.22 16.30
C LYS A 106 7.04 -3.76 14.88
N LYS A 107 7.18 -5.07 14.70
CA LYS A 107 7.04 -5.74 13.41
C LYS A 107 6.17 -6.96 13.53
N THR A 108 5.49 -7.30 12.44
CA THR A 108 4.75 -8.55 12.33
C THR A 108 5.67 -9.74 12.61
N GLY A 109 5.20 -10.69 13.41
CA GLY A 109 5.99 -11.81 13.92
C GLY A 109 6.79 -11.54 15.20
N ASP A 110 6.75 -10.32 15.77
CA ASP A 110 7.20 -10.09 17.14
C ASP A 110 6.30 -10.86 18.12
N SER A 111 6.88 -11.46 19.14
CA SER A 111 6.16 -12.41 20.00
C SER A 111 6.62 -12.42 21.45
N ALA A 112 5.70 -12.79 22.33
CA ALA A 112 5.93 -12.96 23.76
C ALA A 112 5.26 -14.24 24.27
N ALA A 113 5.87 -14.89 25.25
CA ALA A 113 5.20 -15.91 26.06
C ALA A 113 4.48 -15.21 27.21
N TYR A 114 3.21 -15.52 27.41
CA TYR A 114 2.46 -15.15 28.59
C TYR A 114 2.25 -16.39 29.45
N THR A 115 2.59 -16.28 30.74
CA THR A 115 2.44 -17.38 31.70
C THR A 115 1.50 -16.91 32.80
N SER A 116 0.40 -17.64 32.97
CA SER A 116 -0.61 -17.42 34.00
C SER A 116 -0.53 -18.55 35.02
N VAL A 117 -0.41 -18.20 36.31
CA VAL A 117 -0.27 -19.17 37.40
C VAL A 117 -1.52 -19.14 38.28
N GLN A 118 -2.33 -20.20 38.19
CA GLN A 118 -3.44 -20.49 39.09
C GLN A 118 -3.09 -21.69 39.98
N ASP A 119 -3.47 -22.91 39.57
CA ASP A 119 -3.07 -24.17 40.21
C ASP A 119 -1.98 -24.91 39.41
N SER A 120 -1.97 -24.75 38.09
CA SER A 120 -0.92 -25.16 37.17
C SER A 120 -0.58 -24.01 36.21
N PRO A 121 0.67 -23.90 35.71
CA PRO A 121 1.05 -22.84 34.81
C PRO A 121 0.40 -23.07 33.43
N ASN A 122 -0.40 -22.10 33.00
CA ASN A 122 -0.89 -22.03 31.63
C ASN A 122 0.07 -21.16 30.82
N GLU A 123 0.54 -21.67 29.69
CA GLU A 123 1.40 -20.95 28.75
C GLU A 123 0.66 -20.58 27.47
N TYR A 124 0.84 -19.33 27.07
CA TYR A 124 0.23 -18.74 25.89
C TYR A 124 1.34 -18.13 25.04
N THR A 125 1.26 -18.32 23.73
CA THR A 125 2.11 -17.61 22.77
C THR A 125 1.32 -16.45 22.21
N LEU A 126 1.84 -15.24 22.39
CA LEU A 126 1.29 -13.99 21.87
C LEU A 126 2.12 -13.56 20.67
N THR A 127 1.51 -13.46 19.49
CA THR A 127 2.20 -13.07 18.25
C THR A 127 1.51 -11.86 17.62
N LEU A 128 2.28 -10.81 17.32
CA LEU A 128 1.80 -9.67 16.55
C LEU A 128 1.57 -10.10 15.10
N ASN A 129 0.31 -10.20 14.68
CA ASN A 129 -0.05 -10.62 13.34
C ASN A 129 -0.03 -9.45 12.36
N LYS A 130 -0.72 -8.35 12.72
CA LYS A 130 -0.82 -7.13 11.92
C LYS A 130 -0.87 -5.88 12.79
N ILE A 131 -0.39 -4.76 12.24
CA ILE A 131 -0.58 -3.44 12.82
C ILE A 131 -1.65 -2.73 12.00
N LEU A 132 -2.80 -2.48 12.62
CA LEU A 132 -3.99 -1.93 12.00
C LEU A 132 -4.15 -0.45 12.37
N SER A 133 -4.69 0.33 11.44
CA SER A 133 -5.18 1.67 11.76
C SER A 133 -6.47 1.57 12.60
N PRO A 134 -6.82 2.59 13.41
CA PRO A 134 -8.10 2.61 14.13
C PRO A 134 -9.32 2.35 13.24
N ALA A 135 -9.27 2.88 12.01
CA ALA A 135 -10.21 2.64 10.94
C ALA A 135 -10.35 1.15 10.57
N ALA A 136 -9.23 0.46 10.36
CA ALA A 136 -9.22 -0.96 10.00
C ALA A 136 -9.72 -1.85 11.15
N THR A 137 -9.52 -1.46 12.41
CA THR A 137 -10.02 -2.20 13.58
C THR A 137 -11.53 -2.18 13.70
N ILE A 138 -12.16 -1.02 13.50
CA ILE A 138 -13.63 -0.87 13.55
C ILE A 138 -14.29 -1.78 12.50
N LEU A 139 -13.70 -1.90 11.32
CA LEU A 139 -14.19 -2.81 10.30
C LEU A 139 -14.04 -4.28 10.63
N ALA A 140 -12.90 -4.68 11.18
CA ALA A 140 -12.69 -6.07 11.56
C ALA A 140 -13.77 -6.50 12.58
N GLN A 141 -14.09 -5.62 13.53
CA GLN A 141 -15.17 -5.84 14.50
C GLN A 141 -16.55 -5.87 13.84
N LEU A 142 -16.86 -4.94 12.93
CA LEU A 142 -18.13 -4.94 12.19
C LEU A 142 -18.31 -6.19 11.32
N ASN A 143 -17.25 -6.65 10.64
CA ASN A 143 -17.24 -7.90 9.87
C ASN A 143 -17.55 -9.11 10.76
N GLN A 144 -16.92 -9.18 11.93
CA GLN A 144 -17.17 -10.27 12.88
C GLN A 144 -18.63 -10.27 13.36
N ILE A 145 -19.22 -9.10 13.63
CA ILE A 145 -20.62 -8.97 14.04
C ILE A 145 -21.58 -9.39 12.91
N VAL A 146 -21.30 -8.97 11.67
CA VAL A 146 -22.14 -9.31 10.51
C VAL A 146 -22.07 -10.81 10.21
N ASP A 147 -20.91 -11.45 10.30
CA ASP A 147 -20.79 -12.89 10.06
C ASP A 147 -21.45 -13.75 11.15
N LEU A 148 -21.56 -13.21 12.38
CA LEU A 148 -22.30 -13.84 13.48
C LEU A 148 -23.81 -13.58 13.42
N SER A 149 -24.30 -12.76 12.47
CA SER A 149 -25.73 -12.49 12.32
C SER A 149 -26.51 -13.72 11.84
N PRO A 150 -27.59 -14.12 12.54
CA PRO A 150 -28.39 -15.29 12.17
C PRO A 150 -29.37 -15.03 11.01
N GLU A 151 -29.62 -13.78 10.64
CA GLU A 151 -30.54 -13.41 9.55
C GLU A 151 -29.80 -13.37 8.20
N ARG A 152 -30.20 -14.21 7.24
CA ARG A 152 -29.69 -14.22 5.86
C ARG A 152 -30.84 -13.94 4.88
N GLY A 153 -30.74 -12.85 4.12
CA GLY A 153 -31.72 -12.35 3.15
C GLY A 153 -31.28 -10.99 2.57
N GLU A 154 -32.09 -10.33 1.74
CA GLU A 154 -31.67 -9.10 1.03
C GLU A 154 -31.11 -7.98 1.93
N SER A 155 -31.61 -7.85 3.16
CA SER A 155 -31.08 -6.89 4.16
C SER A 155 -29.65 -7.21 4.59
N TYR A 156 -29.32 -8.51 4.72
CA TYR A 156 -27.98 -8.99 5.04
C TYR A 156 -27.01 -8.73 3.88
N ASP A 157 -27.44 -9.00 2.65
CA ASP A 157 -26.63 -8.76 1.46
C ASP A 157 -26.36 -7.27 1.28
N ASN A 158 -27.36 -6.41 1.51
CA ASN A 158 -27.19 -4.95 1.48
C ASN A 158 -26.22 -4.45 2.57
N LEU A 159 -26.30 -5.02 3.79
CA LEU A 159 -25.37 -4.71 4.88
C LEU A 159 -23.96 -5.18 4.56
N LYS A 160 -23.80 -6.37 3.96
CA LYS A 160 -22.50 -6.87 3.49
C LYS A 160 -21.93 -6.02 2.36
N GLU A 161 -22.74 -5.57 1.41
CA GLU A 161 -22.29 -4.65 0.37
C GLU A 161 -21.86 -3.30 0.94
N LYS A 162 -22.61 -2.73 1.88
CA LYS A 162 -22.21 -1.50 2.59
C LYS A 162 -20.93 -1.72 3.41
N LEU A 163 -20.78 -2.87 4.04
CA LEU A 163 -19.58 -3.21 4.81
C LEU A 163 -18.37 -3.46 3.91
N ASN A 164 -18.56 -4.05 2.74
CA ASN A 164 -17.54 -4.19 1.71
C ASN A 164 -17.14 -2.82 1.16
N SER A 165 -18.11 -1.94 0.92
CA SER A 165 -17.88 -0.54 0.52
C SER A 165 -17.09 0.21 1.61
N LEU A 166 -17.43 0.02 2.89
CA LEU A 166 -16.68 0.57 4.03
C LEU A 166 -15.28 -0.05 4.15
N THR A 167 -15.14 -1.35 3.87
CA THR A 167 -13.87 -2.09 3.85
C THR A 167 -12.96 -1.59 2.74
N GLN A 168 -13.52 -1.27 1.58
CA GLN A 168 -12.84 -0.60 0.49
C GLN A 168 -12.47 0.84 0.88
N LEU A 169 -13.36 1.58 1.56
CA LEU A 169 -13.12 2.94 2.08
C LEU A 169 -12.05 3.04 3.18
N LEU A 170 -11.82 1.97 3.95
CA LEU A 170 -10.85 1.97 5.05
C LEU A 170 -9.60 1.14 4.73
N GLY A 171 -9.66 0.19 3.80
CA GLY A 171 -8.49 -0.34 3.09
C GLY A 171 -7.79 0.76 2.29
N THR A 172 -8.56 1.73 1.77
CA THR A 172 -8.07 3.01 1.27
C THR A 172 -7.74 4.03 2.37
N SER A 173 -7.93 3.72 3.67
CA SER A 173 -7.58 4.60 4.81
C SER A 173 -6.20 4.31 5.44
N ALA A 174 -5.50 3.24 5.03
CA ALA A 174 -4.03 3.24 5.08
C ALA A 174 -3.44 4.29 4.13
N GLU A 175 -4.24 4.85 3.21
CA GLU A 175 -3.91 5.99 2.38
C GLU A 175 -5.06 7.00 2.27
N LYS A 176 -5.31 7.76 3.35
CA LYS A 176 -5.91 9.13 3.40
C LYS A 176 -6.81 9.20 4.64
N THR A 177 -6.34 9.80 5.73
CA THR A 177 -6.70 11.21 6.01
C THR A 177 -7.33 11.95 4.83
N LYS A 178 -8.66 12.13 4.89
CA LYS A 178 -9.41 13.32 4.46
C LYS A 178 -10.86 13.06 4.88
N THR A 179 -11.43 13.79 5.82
CA THR A 179 -11.50 15.25 5.92
C THR A 179 -11.70 15.61 7.40
N ALA A 180 -10.95 16.55 7.98
CA ALA A 180 -11.12 17.97 7.73
C ALA A 180 -9.82 18.65 7.27
N THR A 181 -9.95 19.40 6.18
CA THR A 181 -9.02 20.43 5.69
C THR A 181 -7.55 20.00 5.60
N SER A 182 -7.22 19.06 4.70
CA SER A 182 -5.85 18.94 4.17
C SER A 182 -5.87 19.25 2.67
N GLY A 183 -4.99 20.13 2.24
CA GLY A 183 -4.92 20.62 0.86
C GLY A 183 -4.75 19.50 -0.19
N PRO A 184 -4.80 19.82 -1.48
CA PRO A 184 -4.48 18.87 -2.55
C PRO A 184 -3.14 18.15 -2.24
N LYS A 185 -3.04 16.82 -2.50
CA LYS A 185 -1.72 16.16 -2.52
C LYS A 185 -0.85 17.01 -3.45
N PRO A 186 0.36 17.44 -3.05
CA PRO A 186 1.14 18.35 -3.87
C PRO A 186 1.35 17.69 -5.23
N THR A 187 0.84 18.32 -6.29
CA THR A 187 0.98 17.82 -7.65
C THR A 187 2.46 17.77 -7.96
N GLN A 188 2.99 16.57 -8.18
CA GLN A 188 4.37 16.39 -8.58
C GLN A 188 4.45 16.38 -10.09
N LEU A 189 5.64 16.66 -10.61
CA LEU A 189 5.93 16.60 -12.03
C LEU A 189 6.74 15.34 -12.32
N TYR A 190 6.17 14.44 -13.11
CA TYR A 190 6.82 13.20 -13.52
C TYR A 190 7.53 13.39 -14.85
N SER A 191 8.82 13.07 -14.88
CA SER A 191 9.60 13.02 -16.11
C SER A 191 9.67 11.58 -16.59
N PHE A 192 8.90 11.25 -17.63
CA PHE A 192 8.91 9.94 -18.26
C PHE A 192 9.86 9.90 -19.45
N LYS A 193 10.48 8.74 -19.67
CA LYS A 193 11.01 8.35 -20.97
C LYS A 193 10.14 7.25 -21.55
N ILE A 194 9.58 7.52 -22.72
CA ILE A 194 8.71 6.59 -23.46
C ILE A 194 9.47 6.15 -24.70
N THR A 195 9.75 4.85 -24.78
CA THR A 195 10.57 4.24 -25.85
C THR A 195 9.71 3.28 -26.64
N LEU A 196 9.64 3.46 -27.96
CA LEU A 196 9.01 2.50 -28.86
C LEU A 196 9.96 1.31 -29.07
N GLU A 197 9.45 0.12 -28.81
CA GLU A 197 10.21 -1.13 -28.86
C GLU A 197 10.11 -1.77 -30.26
N ASP A 198 11.09 -2.61 -30.61
CA ASP A 198 11.04 -3.49 -31.79
C ASP A 198 10.89 -2.82 -33.17
N VAL A 199 11.48 -1.62 -33.32
CA VAL A 199 11.54 -0.83 -34.58
C VAL A 199 12.95 -0.67 -35.16
N GLY A 200 13.92 -1.47 -34.70
CA GLY A 200 15.29 -1.52 -35.24
C GLY A 200 16.20 -0.32 -34.94
N VAL A 201 15.64 0.86 -34.68
CA VAL A 201 16.35 2.07 -34.26
C VAL A 201 15.76 2.65 -32.97
N PRO A 202 16.53 3.38 -32.15
CA PRO A 202 16.02 3.90 -30.89
C PRO A 202 15.08 5.09 -31.13
N VAL A 203 13.77 4.86 -31.07
CA VAL A 203 12.74 5.90 -31.12
C VAL A 203 12.21 6.15 -29.71
N TRP A 204 12.35 7.38 -29.21
CA TRP A 204 11.84 7.72 -27.88
C TRP A 204 11.50 9.20 -27.73
N ARG A 205 10.69 9.49 -26.70
CA ARG A 205 10.29 10.82 -26.26
C ARG A 205 10.49 10.93 -24.75
N LYS A 206 10.95 12.09 -24.28
CA LYS A 206 10.99 12.44 -22.85
C LYS A 206 9.94 13.50 -22.59
N VAL A 207 8.98 13.17 -21.74
CA VAL A 207 7.83 14.03 -21.47
C VAL A 207 7.69 14.29 -19.98
N GLN A 208 7.32 15.51 -19.64
CA GLN A 208 6.97 15.91 -18.29
C GLN A 208 5.44 16.00 -18.18
N VAL A 209 4.86 15.25 -17.24
CA VAL A 209 3.42 15.10 -17.03
C VAL A 209 3.11 15.28 -15.54
N LEU A 210 1.94 15.82 -15.21
CA LEU A 210 1.55 15.97 -13.81
C LEU A 210 1.21 14.60 -13.21
N SER A 211 1.59 14.38 -11.96
CA SER A 211 1.40 13.10 -11.28
C SER A 211 -0.09 12.73 -11.08
N ASN A 212 -0.99 13.71 -11.12
CA ASN A 212 -2.43 13.54 -11.02
C ASN A 212 -3.12 13.41 -12.38
N SER A 213 -2.37 13.26 -13.48
CA SER A 213 -2.97 12.85 -14.75
C SER A 213 -3.44 11.40 -14.67
N THR A 214 -4.48 11.08 -15.43
CA THR A 214 -5.00 9.71 -15.53
C THR A 214 -4.25 8.92 -16.60
N PHE A 215 -4.44 7.60 -16.65
CA PHE A 215 -3.90 6.78 -17.73
C PHE A 215 -4.52 7.11 -19.09
N LEU A 216 -5.81 7.52 -19.13
CA LEU A 216 -6.44 8.04 -20.34
C LEU A 216 -5.76 9.33 -20.85
N GLU A 217 -5.39 10.22 -19.93
CA GLU A 217 -4.62 11.41 -20.30
C GLU A 217 -3.22 11.04 -20.81
N LEU A 218 -2.56 10.06 -20.18
CA LEU A 218 -1.26 9.57 -20.63
C LEU A 218 -1.35 8.92 -22.02
N HIS A 219 -2.38 8.13 -22.29
CA HIS A 219 -2.65 7.55 -23.60
C HIS A 219 -2.75 8.66 -24.68
N LYS A 220 -3.57 9.68 -24.44
CA LYS A 220 -3.69 10.84 -25.36
C LYS A 220 -2.37 11.58 -25.56
N ILE A 221 -1.54 11.66 -24.51
CA ILE A 221 -0.20 12.23 -24.60
C ILE A 221 0.68 11.36 -25.50
N ILE A 222 0.68 10.04 -25.33
CA ILE A 222 1.47 9.12 -26.16
C ILE A 222 1.07 9.23 -27.64
N GLN A 223 -0.23 9.25 -27.94
CA GLN A 223 -0.74 9.46 -29.30
C GLN A 223 -0.16 10.73 -29.94
N ILE A 224 -0.10 11.84 -29.20
CA ILE A 224 0.50 13.09 -29.69
C ILE A 224 2.04 12.99 -29.82
N LEU A 225 2.70 12.34 -28.86
CA LEU A 225 4.16 12.21 -28.84
C LEU A 225 4.72 11.42 -30.04
N PHE A 226 3.93 10.50 -30.58
CA PHE A 226 4.27 9.61 -31.68
C PHE A 226 3.48 9.90 -32.97
N ASP A 227 2.67 10.96 -32.99
CA ASP A 227 1.89 11.43 -34.15
C ASP A 227 0.86 10.42 -34.70
N TRP A 228 0.14 9.77 -33.80
CA TRP A 228 -0.93 8.81 -34.09
C TRP A 228 -2.34 9.38 -33.86
N GLN A 229 -3.32 8.71 -34.47
CA GLN A 229 -4.70 9.18 -34.61
C GLN A 229 -5.69 8.55 -33.64
N ASP A 230 -5.26 7.62 -32.78
CA ASP A 230 -6.14 6.96 -31.78
C ASP A 230 -7.27 6.16 -32.46
N GLU A 231 -6.94 5.42 -33.52
CA GLU A 231 -7.87 4.57 -34.30
C GLU A 231 -7.96 3.13 -33.79
N HIS A 232 -7.03 2.70 -32.94
CA HIS A 232 -6.92 1.32 -32.47
C HIS A 232 -7.00 1.17 -30.95
N LEU A 233 -7.26 -0.06 -30.50
CA LEU A 233 -7.30 -0.41 -29.07
C LEU A 233 -5.90 -0.34 -28.43
N HIS A 234 -5.88 -0.11 -27.12
CA HIS A 234 -4.68 -0.10 -26.32
C HIS A 234 -4.85 -0.65 -24.91
N ASP A 235 -3.72 -0.94 -24.28
CA ASP A 235 -3.65 -1.26 -22.86
C ASP A 235 -2.39 -0.69 -22.20
N PHE A 236 -2.40 -0.69 -20.86
CA PHE A 236 -1.19 -0.55 -20.06
C PHE A 236 -1.01 -1.76 -19.16
N ILE A 237 0.21 -2.27 -19.09
CA ILE A 237 0.60 -3.31 -18.15
C ILE A 237 1.64 -2.74 -17.21
N ILE A 238 1.31 -2.65 -15.92
CA ILE A 238 2.24 -2.19 -14.89
C ILE A 238 3.24 -3.30 -14.62
N GLN A 239 4.53 -3.04 -14.88
CA GLN A 239 5.60 -4.02 -14.70
C GLN A 239 6.33 -3.83 -13.37
N LYS A 240 6.41 -2.59 -12.90
CA LYS A 240 7.03 -2.23 -11.63
C LYS A 240 6.41 -0.96 -11.04
N SER A 241 5.96 -1.06 -9.79
CA SER A 241 5.38 0.03 -9.00
C SER A 241 5.94 0.00 -7.59
N ASN A 242 6.26 1.18 -7.03
CA ASN A 242 6.88 1.38 -5.72
C ASN A 242 8.15 0.52 -5.52
N GLY A 243 8.97 0.39 -6.57
CA GLY A 243 10.19 -0.41 -6.50
C GLY A 243 9.97 -1.92 -6.63
N ILE A 244 8.72 -2.39 -6.65
CA ILE A 244 8.34 -3.81 -6.61
C ILE A 244 7.84 -4.24 -7.99
N ARG A 245 8.25 -5.43 -8.43
CA ARG A 245 7.72 -6.02 -9.67
C ARG A 245 6.25 -6.36 -9.49
N GLN A 246 5.42 -5.89 -10.41
CA GLN A 246 4.00 -6.20 -10.44
C GLN A 246 3.76 -7.38 -11.37
N LYS A 247 2.74 -8.19 -11.07
CA LYS A 247 2.27 -9.27 -11.92
C LYS A 247 0.78 -9.04 -12.17
N ASN A 248 0.36 -9.17 -13.42
CA ASN A 248 -1.04 -9.18 -13.82
C ASN A 248 -1.82 -7.90 -13.41
N VAL A 249 -1.18 -6.74 -13.43
CA VAL A 249 -1.86 -5.45 -13.27
C VAL A 249 -2.00 -4.79 -14.63
N THR A 250 -3.24 -4.74 -15.11
CA THR A 250 -3.62 -4.16 -16.40
C THR A 250 -4.49 -2.93 -16.16
N ILE A 251 -4.30 -1.90 -16.97
CA ILE A 251 -5.15 -0.72 -17.01
C ILE A 251 -5.64 -0.58 -18.45
N GLU A 252 -6.95 -0.58 -18.63
CA GLU A 252 -7.62 -0.64 -19.93
C GLU A 252 -8.80 0.35 -19.97
N SER A 253 -9.34 0.57 -21.17
CA SER A 253 -10.54 1.39 -21.34
C SER A 253 -11.75 0.74 -20.66
N ALA A 254 -12.65 1.53 -20.08
CA ALA A 254 -13.88 1.00 -19.50
C ALA A 254 -14.76 0.21 -20.50
N ASP A 255 -14.58 0.44 -21.80
CA ASP A 255 -15.30 -0.25 -22.88
C ASP A 255 -14.68 -1.60 -23.29
N SER A 256 -13.51 -1.97 -22.75
CA SER A 256 -12.91 -3.28 -23.02
C SER A 256 -13.72 -4.40 -22.35
N ASP A 257 -14.12 -5.41 -23.12
CA ASP A 257 -14.91 -6.55 -22.62
C ASP A 257 -14.08 -7.40 -21.63
N PRO A 258 -14.42 -7.40 -20.32
CA PRO A 258 -13.68 -8.15 -19.30
C PRO A 258 -13.72 -9.66 -19.54
N THR A 259 -14.67 -10.14 -20.36
CA THR A 259 -14.82 -11.56 -20.66
C THR A 259 -13.75 -12.08 -21.61
N PHE A 260 -13.23 -11.25 -22.53
CA PHE A 260 -12.19 -11.69 -23.46
C PHE A 260 -10.84 -11.87 -22.75
N ALA A 261 -10.44 -10.93 -21.89
CA ALA A 261 -9.21 -11.04 -21.09
C ALA A 261 -9.25 -12.24 -20.12
N ASN A 262 -10.37 -12.43 -19.42
CA ASN A 262 -10.56 -13.55 -18.48
C ASN A 262 -10.62 -14.93 -19.16
N PHE A 263 -10.97 -15.02 -20.45
CA PHE A 263 -11.01 -16.30 -21.18
C PHE A 263 -9.62 -16.82 -21.54
N PHE A 264 -8.65 -15.93 -21.79
CA PHE A 264 -7.29 -16.30 -22.21
C PHE A 264 -6.28 -16.37 -21.05
N PHE A 265 -6.47 -15.59 -19.98
CA PHE A 265 -5.55 -15.54 -18.84
C PHE A 265 -6.22 -16.11 -17.58
N LYS A 266 -5.80 -17.32 -17.19
CA LYS A 266 -6.42 -18.15 -16.13
C LYS A 266 -6.00 -17.81 -14.70
N ASP A 267 -5.18 -16.78 -14.50
CA ASP A 267 -4.66 -16.39 -13.18
C ASP A 267 -5.10 -14.98 -12.82
N GLU A 268 -5.33 -14.73 -11.52
CA GLU A 268 -5.64 -13.46 -10.84
C GLU A 268 -5.16 -12.19 -11.57
N GLN A 269 -5.93 -11.72 -12.56
CA GLN A 269 -5.67 -10.48 -13.28
C GLN A 269 -6.42 -9.35 -12.59
N THR A 270 -5.66 -8.37 -12.11
CA THR A 270 -6.23 -7.15 -11.54
C THR A 270 -6.33 -6.14 -12.68
N SER A 271 -7.56 -5.88 -13.13
CA SER A 271 -7.87 -4.87 -14.14
C SER A 271 -8.41 -3.60 -13.48
N TYR A 272 -7.99 -2.45 -14.01
CA TYR A 272 -8.45 -1.13 -13.62
C TYR A 272 -8.80 -0.30 -14.86
N THR A 273 -9.61 0.75 -14.68
CA THR A 273 -10.03 1.65 -15.75
C THR A 273 -9.09 2.84 -15.90
N GLU A 274 -8.74 3.19 -17.13
CA GLU A 274 -7.78 4.28 -17.41
C GLU A 274 -8.30 5.69 -17.08
N GLU A 275 -9.62 5.87 -16.97
CA GLU A 275 -10.28 7.11 -16.55
C GLU A 275 -10.10 7.40 -15.06
N GLU A 276 -10.04 6.35 -14.24
CA GLU A 276 -10.07 6.45 -12.78
C GLU A 276 -8.67 6.36 -12.18
N GLU A 277 -7.78 5.56 -12.79
CA GLU A 277 -6.42 5.38 -12.30
C GLU A 277 -5.52 6.56 -12.64
N HIS A 278 -4.83 7.08 -11.63
CA HIS A 278 -3.90 8.19 -11.79
C HIS A 278 -2.45 7.70 -11.85
N LEU A 279 -1.58 8.47 -12.49
CA LEU A 279 -0.17 8.12 -12.62
C LEU A 279 0.52 7.97 -11.25
N HIS A 280 0.13 8.76 -10.25
CA HIS A 280 0.69 8.66 -8.90
C HIS A 280 0.30 7.39 -8.13
N ASP A 281 -0.71 6.65 -8.58
CA ASP A 281 -1.11 5.39 -7.94
C ASP A 281 -0.19 4.23 -8.37
N HIS A 282 0.40 4.32 -9.57
CA HIS A 282 1.22 3.26 -10.17
C HIS A 282 2.71 3.62 -10.31
N PHE A 283 3.03 4.90 -10.44
CA PHE A 283 4.42 5.39 -10.49
C PHE A 283 4.72 6.16 -9.21
N VAL A 284 5.40 5.48 -8.27
CA VAL A 284 5.63 5.99 -6.90
C VAL A 284 7.09 6.39 -6.70
N VAL A 285 8.02 5.63 -7.27
CA VAL A 285 9.46 5.88 -7.17
C VAL A 285 10.13 5.87 -8.54
N GLU A 286 11.28 6.53 -8.65
CA GLU A 286 12.07 6.48 -9.88
C GLU A 286 12.38 5.03 -10.30
N LYS A 287 12.38 4.78 -11.61
CA LYS A 287 12.52 3.47 -12.27
C LYS A 287 11.30 2.56 -12.18
N ASP A 288 10.20 3.00 -11.58
CA ASP A 288 8.89 2.39 -11.85
C ASP A 288 8.60 2.50 -13.36
N HIS A 289 7.99 1.45 -13.90
CA HIS A 289 7.77 1.34 -15.33
C HIS A 289 6.57 0.48 -15.68
N ALA A 290 5.97 0.83 -16.81
CA ALA A 290 4.86 0.14 -17.43
C ALA A 290 5.16 -0.09 -18.91
N ARG A 291 4.40 -1.00 -19.50
CA ARG A 291 4.34 -1.17 -20.96
C ARG A 291 2.99 -0.66 -21.44
N TYR A 292 2.99 0.11 -22.52
CA TYR A 292 1.79 0.54 -23.23
C TYR A 292 1.77 -0.14 -24.59
N THR A 293 0.70 -0.86 -24.90
CA THR A 293 0.52 -1.51 -26.20
C THR A 293 -0.56 -0.76 -26.96
N TYR A 294 -0.27 -0.32 -28.18
CA TYR A 294 -1.22 0.30 -29.08
C TYR A 294 -1.36 -0.54 -30.34
N ASP A 295 -2.58 -0.66 -30.86
CA ASP A 295 -2.92 -1.51 -31.98
C ASP A 295 -2.55 -2.98 -31.73
N PHE A 296 -3.53 -3.77 -31.31
CA PHE A 296 -3.32 -5.19 -31.05
C PHE A 296 -3.07 -6.03 -32.31
N GLY A 297 -3.28 -5.46 -33.50
CA GLY A 297 -2.88 -6.05 -34.78
C GLY A 297 -1.38 -5.88 -35.03
N ASP A 298 -0.91 -4.63 -34.99
CA ASP A 298 0.50 -4.27 -35.28
C ASP A 298 1.46 -4.47 -34.07
N ASP A 299 0.92 -4.57 -32.86
CA ASP A 299 1.62 -4.73 -31.57
C ASP A 299 2.66 -3.63 -31.32
N TRP A 300 2.24 -2.36 -31.39
CA TRP A 300 3.12 -1.24 -31.10
C TRP A 300 3.36 -1.08 -29.60
N ARG A 301 4.49 -1.60 -29.13
CA ARG A 301 4.84 -1.62 -27.70
C ARG A 301 5.73 -0.46 -27.30
N HIS A 302 5.35 0.21 -26.22
CA HIS A 302 6.11 1.30 -25.61
C HIS A 302 6.50 0.95 -24.20
N LYS A 303 7.77 1.14 -23.89
CA LYS A 303 8.26 1.11 -22.53
C LYS A 303 8.23 2.51 -21.92
N ILE A 304 7.44 2.67 -20.86
CA ILE A 304 7.29 3.92 -20.11
C ILE A 304 8.07 3.80 -18.81
N VAL A 305 9.09 4.64 -18.62
CA VAL A 305 9.93 4.63 -17.41
C VAL A 305 9.86 5.99 -16.71
N LEU A 306 9.51 6.00 -15.43
CA LEU A 306 9.62 7.19 -14.59
C LEU A 306 11.11 7.47 -14.30
N GLU A 307 11.68 8.48 -14.94
CA GLU A 307 13.09 8.83 -14.76
C GLU A 307 13.32 9.74 -13.56
N LYS A 308 12.43 10.72 -13.35
CA LYS A 308 12.56 11.71 -12.26
C LYS A 308 11.21 12.17 -11.74
N ILE A 309 11.18 12.49 -10.45
CA ILE A 309 10.06 13.15 -9.78
C ILE A 309 10.52 14.56 -9.39
N LEU A 310 9.81 15.59 -9.86
CA LEU A 310 10.18 17.00 -9.75
C LEU A 310 9.01 17.82 -9.17
N GLN A 311 9.29 19.07 -8.82
CA GLN A 311 8.25 20.06 -8.51
C GLN A 311 7.84 20.78 -9.80
N PRO A 312 6.54 20.98 -10.06
CA PRO A 312 6.09 21.79 -11.19
C PRO A 312 6.60 23.23 -11.09
N ALA A 313 7.23 23.73 -12.15
CA ALA A 313 7.60 25.13 -12.24
C ALA A 313 6.36 26.04 -12.30
N GLU A 314 6.40 27.17 -11.58
CA GLU A 314 5.33 28.16 -11.56
C GLU A 314 5.13 28.79 -12.96
N GLY A 315 3.88 28.95 -13.37
CA GLY A 315 3.52 29.53 -14.68
C GLY A 315 3.72 28.62 -15.90
N MET A 316 4.26 27.41 -15.72
CA MET A 316 4.39 26.42 -16.80
C MET A 316 3.13 25.58 -16.95
N VAL A 317 2.77 25.28 -18.21
CA VAL A 317 1.66 24.38 -18.54
C VAL A 317 2.23 23.04 -18.98
N TYR A 318 1.69 21.96 -18.44
CA TYR A 318 2.08 20.57 -18.74
C TYR A 318 0.92 19.85 -19.45
N PRO A 319 1.19 18.84 -20.29
CA PRO A 319 2.49 18.18 -20.52
C PRO A 319 3.46 18.92 -21.45
N VAL A 320 4.76 18.65 -21.33
CA VAL A 320 5.82 19.19 -22.20
C VAL A 320 6.83 18.10 -22.59
N CYS A 321 7.13 17.98 -23.88
CA CYS A 321 8.24 17.18 -24.39
C CYS A 321 9.57 17.93 -24.22
N THR A 322 10.55 17.30 -23.57
CA THR A 322 11.84 17.91 -23.21
C THR A 322 13.00 17.39 -24.06
N ALA A 323 12.87 16.18 -24.62
CA ALA A 323 13.85 15.60 -25.52
C ALA A 323 13.20 14.51 -26.37
N ALA A 324 13.77 14.24 -27.54
CA ALA A 324 13.32 13.18 -28.43
C ALA A 324 14.51 12.57 -29.17
N LYS A 325 14.29 11.40 -29.77
CA LYS A 325 15.21 10.79 -30.74
C LYS A 325 14.42 10.05 -31.80
N ASN A 326 14.83 10.25 -33.06
CA ASN A 326 14.28 9.61 -34.25
C ASN A 326 12.78 9.87 -34.48
N ASP A 327 12.34 9.71 -35.71
CA ASP A 327 10.93 9.85 -36.08
C ASP A 327 10.13 8.65 -35.57
N ALA A 328 8.85 8.88 -35.30
CA ALA A 328 7.91 7.80 -35.03
C ALA A 328 7.41 7.25 -36.38
N PRO A 329 7.09 5.95 -36.46
CA PRO A 329 6.39 5.42 -37.62
C PRO A 329 4.99 6.03 -37.71
N TYR A 330 4.47 6.19 -38.93
CA TYR A 330 3.07 6.57 -39.12
C TYR A 330 2.15 5.39 -38.78
N GLU A 331 0.85 5.67 -38.62
CA GLU A 331 -0.17 4.65 -38.33
C GLU A 331 -0.15 3.51 -39.37
N ASP A 332 -0.45 2.29 -38.95
CA ASP A 332 -0.54 1.09 -39.81
C ASP A 332 0.74 0.74 -40.61
N SER A 333 1.91 1.27 -40.21
CA SER A 333 3.17 1.12 -40.97
C SER A 333 4.10 0.01 -40.49
N ARG A 334 3.59 -0.94 -39.69
CA ARG A 334 4.41 -1.97 -39.05
C ARG A 334 5.18 -2.80 -40.06
N HIS A 335 4.54 -3.11 -41.19
CA HIS A 335 5.13 -3.85 -42.28
C HIS A 335 6.34 -3.12 -42.86
N GLU A 336 6.20 -1.84 -43.23
CA GLU A 336 7.24 -1.03 -43.83
C GLU A 336 8.42 -0.82 -42.89
N VAL A 337 8.16 -0.68 -41.58
CA VAL A 337 9.23 -0.62 -40.57
C VAL A 337 10.01 -1.93 -40.50
N LEU A 338 9.31 -3.08 -40.46
CA LEU A 338 9.95 -4.40 -40.34
C LEU A 338 10.74 -4.79 -41.59
N HIS A 339 10.27 -4.39 -42.76
CA HIS A 339 10.91 -4.66 -44.04
C HIS A 339 11.96 -3.60 -44.43
N GLY A 340 12.14 -2.56 -43.61
CA GLY A 340 13.14 -1.51 -43.83
C GLY A 340 12.77 -0.55 -44.96
N GLU A 341 11.50 -0.50 -45.35
CA GLU A 341 10.96 0.39 -46.37
C GLU A 341 10.69 1.79 -45.80
N LEU A 342 10.52 1.89 -44.47
CA LEU A 342 10.38 3.15 -43.75
C LEU A 342 11.62 3.44 -42.88
N SER A 343 12.32 4.53 -43.19
CA SER A 343 13.43 5.02 -42.35
C SER A 343 12.94 5.96 -41.26
N LEU A 344 13.20 5.60 -40.00
CA LEU A 344 12.88 6.41 -38.83
C LEU A 344 14.07 7.30 -38.36
N LEU A 345 15.22 7.24 -39.03
CA LEU A 345 16.41 7.99 -38.62
C LEU A 345 16.22 9.50 -38.82
N ASN A 346 16.28 10.25 -37.73
CA ASN A 346 16.24 11.71 -37.77
C ASN A 346 17.26 12.31 -36.80
N SER A 347 18.17 13.12 -37.35
CA SER A 347 19.23 13.79 -36.59
C SER A 347 18.77 15.09 -35.91
N ASN A 348 17.63 15.64 -36.32
CA ASN A 348 17.12 16.91 -35.83
C ASN A 348 16.14 16.73 -34.65
N ALA A 349 16.67 16.26 -33.52
CA ALA A 349 15.89 16.09 -32.29
C ALA A 349 15.18 17.38 -31.83
N LYS A 350 15.73 18.56 -32.14
CA LYS A 350 15.13 19.84 -31.77
C LYS A 350 13.84 20.13 -32.55
N ALA A 351 13.82 19.82 -33.85
CA ALA A 351 12.59 19.95 -34.66
C ALA A 351 11.49 19.03 -34.13
N ILE A 352 11.80 17.75 -33.89
CA ILE A 352 10.84 16.78 -33.32
C ILE A 352 10.24 17.31 -32.02
N VAL A 353 11.07 17.80 -31.09
CA VAL A 353 10.58 18.35 -29.82
C VAL A 353 9.70 19.57 -30.04
N ALA A 354 10.04 20.45 -30.99
CA ALA A 354 9.26 21.64 -31.29
C ALA A 354 7.88 21.28 -31.88
N ASP A 355 7.84 20.36 -32.85
CA ASP A 355 6.61 19.93 -33.51
C ASP A 355 5.67 19.22 -32.53
N VAL A 356 6.21 18.29 -31.74
CA VAL A 356 5.46 17.60 -30.67
C VAL A 356 4.89 18.59 -29.65
N ASN A 357 5.68 19.57 -29.20
CA ASN A 357 5.19 20.57 -28.24
C ASN A 357 4.13 21.50 -28.86
N ALA A 358 4.22 21.81 -30.15
CA ALA A 358 3.18 22.56 -30.85
C ALA A 358 1.86 21.77 -30.88
N GLU A 359 1.92 20.44 -31.08
CA GLU A 359 0.75 19.57 -31.03
C GLU A 359 0.17 19.42 -29.63
N LEU A 360 1.01 19.22 -28.61
CA LEU A 360 0.57 19.19 -27.21
C LEU A 360 -0.16 20.48 -26.85
N ALA A 361 0.36 21.65 -27.24
CA ALA A 361 -0.31 22.93 -27.02
C ALA A 361 -1.66 23.03 -27.75
N ARG A 362 -1.73 22.54 -28.98
CA ARG A 362 -2.97 22.60 -29.79
C ARG A 362 -4.07 21.69 -29.26
N ARG A 363 -3.74 20.43 -28.96
CA ARG A 363 -4.72 19.39 -28.57
C ARG A 363 -5.03 19.39 -27.08
N MET A 364 -4.05 19.64 -26.22
CA MET A 364 -4.21 19.53 -24.76
C MET A 364 -4.52 20.87 -24.09
N HIS A 365 -4.00 22.00 -24.57
CA HIS A 365 -4.17 23.30 -23.89
C HIS A 365 -5.36 24.13 -24.40
N ARG A 366 -5.80 23.93 -25.65
CA ARG A 366 -6.89 24.74 -26.25
C ARG A 366 -8.28 24.46 -25.65
N LYS A 367 -8.51 23.33 -24.96
CA LYS A 367 -9.81 23.00 -24.34
C LYS A 367 -10.11 23.79 -23.05
N LYS A 368 -9.13 24.45 -22.42
CA LYS A 368 -9.36 25.20 -21.16
C LYS A 368 -9.92 26.61 -21.35
N THR A 369 -9.82 27.21 -22.53
CA THR A 369 -10.27 28.60 -22.77
C THR A 369 -11.72 28.74 -23.22
N SER A 370 -12.43 27.65 -23.57
CA SER A 370 -13.85 27.71 -23.98
C SER A 370 -14.86 27.61 -22.83
N ARG A 371 -14.42 27.23 -21.62
CA ARG A 371 -15.30 27.04 -20.45
C ARG A 371 -15.49 28.27 -19.56
N THR A 372 -14.87 29.41 -19.87
CA THR A 372 -14.96 30.66 -19.06
C THR A 372 -15.80 31.76 -19.72
N LYS A 373 -16.70 31.40 -20.64
CA LYS A 373 -17.77 32.28 -21.13
C LYS A 373 -19.08 31.50 -21.19
N LYS A 374 -19.80 31.46 -20.07
CA LYS A 374 -21.26 31.52 -20.05
C LYS A 374 -21.75 31.94 -18.68
#